data_AF-A0A1R4KS50-F1
#
_entry.id   AF-A0A1R4KS50-F1
#
_cell.length_a   1.000
_cell.length_b   1.000
_cell.length_c   1.000
_cell.angle_alpha   90.00
_cell.angle_beta   90.00
_cell.angle_gamma   90.00
#
_symmetry.space_group_name_H-M   'P 1'
#
loop_
_entity.id
_entity.type
_entity.pdbx_description
1 polymer ?
#
loop_
_entity_poly.entity_id
_entity_poly.type
_entity_poly.pdbx_seq_one_letter_code
_entity_poly.pdbx_strand_id
1 'polypeptide(L)' 'MSLLRLGVLCEDVRTDPITKKEFFFIADPDGLPIEFYETGS' A
#
# COMPACT_ATOMS: atom_id res chain seq x y z
N MET A 1 -12.65 -7.22 1.64
CA MET A 1 -13.07 -5.82 1.40
C MET A 1 -11.85 -5.06 0.87
N SER A 2 -11.95 -4.26 -0.18
CA SER A 2 -10.80 -3.55 -0.78
C SER A 2 -10.84 -2.05 -0.51
N LEU A 3 -9.68 -1.41 -0.37
CA LEU A 3 -9.53 0.03 -0.14
C LEU A 3 -10.17 0.87 -1.26
N LEU A 4 -10.04 0.41 -2.51
CA LEU A 4 -10.66 1.05 -3.68
C LEU A 4 -12.19 1.17 -3.57
N ARG A 5 -12.86 0.18 -2.94
CA ARG A 5 -14.31 0.24 -2.72
C ARG A 5 -14.71 1.24 -1.64
N LEU A 6 -13.76 1.65 -0.80
CA LEU A 6 -13.95 2.66 0.24
C LEU A 6 -13.57 4.07 -0.25
N GLY A 7 -13.21 4.22 -1.54
CA GLY A 7 -12.78 5.51 -2.10
C GLY A 7 -11.34 5.89 -1.76
N VAL A 8 -10.54 4.95 -1.24
CA VAL A 8 -9.13 5.17 -0.92
C VAL A 8 -8.27 4.82 -2.14
N LEU A 9 -7.56 5.81 -2.68
CA LEU A 9 -6.62 5.63 -3.78
C LEU A 9 -5.35 4.93 -3.29
N CYS A 10 -4.85 4.01 -4.10
CA CYS A 10 -3.61 3.29 -3.85
C CYS A 10 -2.64 3.63 -4.99
N GLU A 11 -1.38 3.85 -4.65
CA GLU A 11 -0.31 3.87 -5.65
C GLU A 11 -0.08 2.47 -6.24
N ASP A 12 0.67 2.40 -7.35
CA ASP A 12 1.07 1.14 -7.95
C ASP A 12 1.87 0.28 -6.97
N VAL A 13 1.63 -1.03 -7.01
CA VAL A 13 2.38 -2.01 -6.22
C VAL A 13 3.83 -2.05 -6.70
N ARG A 14 4.75 -2.03 -5.74
CA ARG A 14 6.20 -2.08 -5.94
C ARG A 14 6.77 -3.30 -5.22
N THR A 15 7.94 -3.77 -5.67
CA THR A 15 8.67 -4.84 -4.99
C THR A 15 9.89 -4.27 -4.27
N ASP A 16 10.03 -4.55 -2.98
CA ASP A 16 11.17 -4.13 -2.18
C ASP A 16 12.43 -4.87 -2.67
N PRO A 17 13.51 -4.16 -3.05
CA PRO A 17 14.70 -4.80 -3.59
C PRO A 17 15.47 -5.67 -2.58
N ILE A 18 15.33 -5.39 -1.28
CA ILE A 18 16.01 -6.06 -0.16
C ILE A 18 15.16 -7.23 0.33
N THR A 19 13.90 -6.96 0.67
CA THR A 19 13.02 -7.98 1.29
C THR A 19 12.27 -8.84 0.28
N LYS A 20 12.23 -8.42 -0.99
CA LYS A 20 11.44 -9.00 -2.09
C LYS A 20 9.93 -8.97 -1.86
N LYS A 21 9.47 -8.23 -0.86
CA LYS A 21 8.06 -8.09 -0.54
C LYS A 21 7.36 -7.09 -1.45
N GLU A 22 6.12 -7.39 -1.81
CA GLU A 22 5.23 -6.40 -2.42
C GLU A 22 4.79 -5.37 -1.39
N PHE A 23 4.77 -4.11 -1.81
CA PHE A 23 4.28 -2.99 -1.00
C PHE A 23 3.61 -1.93 -1.87
N PHE A 24 2.75 -1.11 -1.26
CA PHE A 24 2.14 0.05 -1.89
C PHE A 24 1.86 1.15 -0.87
N PHE A 25 1.56 2.35 -1.36
CA PHE A 25 1.24 3.51 -0.53
C PHE A 25 -0.20 3.95 -0.70
N ILE A 26 -0.75 4.55 0.36
CA ILE A 26 -1.95 5.40 0.32
C ILE A 26 -1.63 6.71 1.03
N ALA A 27 -2.45 7.73 0.78
CA ALA A 27 -2.50 8.92 1.63
C ALA A 27 -3.63 8.76 2.65
N ASP A 28 -3.37 9.14 3.91
CA ASP A 28 -4.42 9.32 4.91
C ASP A 28 -5.21 10.64 4.67
N PRO A 29 -6.25 10.93 5.45
CA PRO A 29 -7.03 12.17 5.29
C PRO A 29 -6.24 13.47 5.46
N ASP A 30 -5.12 13.44 6.18
CA ASP A 30 -4.23 14.58 6.38
C ASP A 30 -3.15 14.67 5.27
N GLY A 31 -3.14 13.71 4.34
CA GLY A 31 -2.19 13.61 3.24
C GLY A 31 -0.88 12.93 3.61
N LEU A 32 -0.80 12.26 4.77
CA LEU A 32 0.40 11.54 5.18
C LEU A 32 0.47 10.17 4.50
N PRO A 33 1.66 9.78 3.99
CA PRO A 33 1.83 8.49 3.33
C PRO A 33 1.81 7.34 4.35
N ILE A 34 0.96 6.36 4.11
CA ILE A 34 0.94 5.09 4.84
C ILE A 34 1.42 3.98 3.90
N GLU A 35 2.39 3.21 4.36
CA GLU A 35 3.00 2.10 3.64
C GLU A 35 2.43 0.76 4.09
N PHE A 36 2.00 -0.07 3.15
CA PHE A 36 1.51 -1.41 3.41
C PHE A 36 2.45 -2.44 2.76
N TYR A 37 2.85 -3.44 3.53
CA TYR A 37 3.65 -4.59 3.07
C TYR A 37 2.80 -5.85 3.04
N GLU A 38 3.10 -6.76 2.11
CA GLU A 38 2.57 -8.11 2.14
C GLU A 38 2.98 -8.85 3.44
N THR A 39 2.07 -9.67 3.94
CA THR A 39 2.37 -10.65 4.98
C THR A 39 2.57 -12.01 4.31
N GLY A 40 3.67 -12.70 4.59
CA GLY A 40 3.91 -14.04 4.09
C GLY A 40 2.78 -14.99 4.50
N SER A 41 2.29 -15.79 3.56
CA SER A 41 1.28 -16.83 3.75
C SER A 41 1.88 -18.15 4.20
#